data_AF-A0A7Y3GV03-F1
#
_entry.id   AF-A0A7Y3GV03-F1
#
_cell.length_a   1.000
_cell.length_b   1.000
_cell.length_c   1.000
_cell.angle_alpha   90.00
_cell.angle_beta   90.00
_cell.angle_gamma   90.00
#
_symmetry.space_group_name_H-M   'P 1'
#
loop_
_entity.id
_entity.type
_entity.pdbx_description
1 polymer ?
#
loop_
_entity_poly.entity_id
_entity_poly.type
_entity_poly.pdbx_seq_one_letter_code
_entity_poly.pdbx_strand_id
1 'polypeptide(L)'
;MGKVKDFTIAEQYAHGPDGHYQEGNYILAAGQENPRTHFLGHTITLGAAKSHHDPENYLIYRLLWQETVKEGALNGFAHAAWPHGSLLDPENGMAVVIPHDLMHFVEVLQFDRSGYEHWYDVLTLGFRVAPTAGTDYPCGGQLIPGHERFYTKVEGPLTYAKWLESVRQGRTFVTTGPVIEFRIDGQDIGSEIVLEPGSSVEIAGSVTFDPERDHVSFVELVQNGVVTDRYSRIAGSSRIDFAASRRVEESSWFAVRGYGIRLDENAFADPIMFSSLEPTTHLHSAPIYVSLKDRPAIGKSARSREIARAFLSRLDDLEKLLAEENAEFLAQSLESPNLDAVPKETFLNNRANLLKEIRVARRFFKSMSE
;
A
#
# COMPACT_ATOMS: atom_id res chain seq x y z
N MET A 1 -18.61 -0.04 -1.02
CA MET A 1 -17.91 1.20 -1.43
C MET A 1 -18.79 2.39 -1.11
N GLY A 2 -18.22 3.51 -0.68
CA GLY A 2 -18.96 4.72 -0.29
C GLY A 2 -18.72 5.94 -1.16
N LYS A 3 -19.66 6.88 -1.13
CA LYS A 3 -19.50 8.28 -1.54
C LYS A 3 -19.60 9.15 -0.30
N VAL A 4 -19.39 10.46 -0.47
CA VAL A 4 -19.56 11.42 0.62
C VAL A 4 -20.96 11.35 1.28
N LYS A 5 -22.02 11.16 0.48
CA LYS A 5 -23.41 11.23 0.97
C LYS A 5 -24.04 9.89 1.31
N ASP A 6 -23.47 8.78 0.83
CA ASP A 6 -24.06 7.46 0.97
C ASP A 6 -22.98 6.35 0.97
N PHE A 7 -23.30 5.20 1.56
CA PHE A 7 -22.43 4.01 1.55
C PHE A 7 -23.13 2.83 0.88
N THR A 8 -23.60 3.03 -0.36
CA THR A 8 -24.55 2.11 -1.01
C THR A 8 -24.06 1.50 -2.34
N ILE A 9 -22.89 1.90 -2.86
CA ILE A 9 -22.43 1.46 -4.19
C ILE A 9 -22.21 -0.06 -4.25
N ALA A 10 -21.64 -0.62 -3.18
CA ALA A 10 -21.36 -2.05 -3.07
C ALA A 10 -21.62 -2.47 -1.63
N GLU A 11 -22.91 -2.50 -1.27
CA GLU A 11 -23.37 -2.93 0.05
C GLU A 11 -22.98 -4.38 0.30
N GLN A 12 -22.54 -4.66 1.53
CA GLN A 12 -22.28 -6.00 2.00
C GLN A 12 -23.50 -6.47 2.80
N TYR A 13 -23.85 -7.76 2.68
CA TYR A 13 -24.95 -8.35 3.45
C TYR A 13 -24.80 -8.11 4.96
N ALA A 14 -23.58 -8.24 5.47
CA ALA A 14 -23.19 -7.94 6.84
C ALA A 14 -21.70 -7.63 6.90
N HIS A 15 -21.26 -7.06 8.02
CA HIS A 15 -19.86 -6.85 8.38
C HIS A 15 -19.55 -7.61 9.68
N GLY A 16 -18.26 -7.71 10.05
CA GLY A 16 -17.85 -8.49 11.20
C GLY A 16 -18.15 -9.99 11.05
N PRO A 17 -18.30 -10.74 12.15
CA PRO A 17 -18.50 -12.19 12.13
C PRO A 17 -19.68 -12.66 11.26
N ASP A 18 -20.76 -11.88 11.20
CA ASP A 18 -21.95 -12.21 10.39
C ASP A 18 -21.71 -12.02 8.88
N GLY A 19 -20.68 -11.25 8.51
CA GLY A 19 -20.22 -11.05 7.13
C GLY A 19 -19.12 -12.02 6.70
N HIS A 20 -18.81 -13.05 7.51
CA HIS A 20 -17.80 -14.05 7.19
C HIS A 20 -18.45 -15.37 6.79
N TYR A 21 -18.01 -15.93 5.67
CA TYR A 21 -18.30 -17.29 5.26
C TYR A 21 -16.99 -18.07 5.11
N GLN A 22 -16.93 -19.28 5.67
CA GLN A 22 -15.75 -20.15 5.55
C GLN A 22 -16.16 -21.55 5.11
N GLU A 23 -15.55 -22.03 4.03
CA GLU A 23 -15.69 -23.39 3.52
C GLU A 23 -14.29 -24.01 3.39
N GLY A 24 -13.95 -24.92 4.32
CA GLY A 24 -12.59 -25.47 4.39
C GLY A 24 -11.54 -24.36 4.56
N ASN A 25 -10.67 -24.22 3.55
CA ASN A 25 -9.60 -23.22 3.50
C ASN A 25 -9.96 -21.97 2.68
N TYR A 26 -11.23 -21.79 2.32
CA TYR A 26 -11.72 -20.62 1.60
C TYR A 26 -12.49 -19.73 2.57
N ILE A 27 -12.13 -18.45 2.64
CA ILE A 27 -12.82 -17.44 3.42
C ILE A 27 -13.32 -16.36 2.46
N LEU A 28 -14.60 -16.04 2.56
CA LEU A 28 -15.19 -14.82 2.02
C LEU A 28 -15.50 -13.90 3.20
N ALA A 29 -14.99 -12.68 3.17
CA ALA A 29 -15.18 -11.70 4.24
C ALA A 29 -15.51 -10.32 3.67
N ALA A 30 -16.44 -9.62 4.32
CA ALA A 30 -16.78 -8.25 3.97
C ALA A 30 -15.65 -7.26 4.29
N GLY A 31 -15.43 -6.32 3.38
CA GLY A 31 -14.57 -5.16 3.56
C GLY A 31 -15.28 -3.89 3.09
N GLN A 32 -14.63 -2.73 3.23
CA GLN A 32 -15.13 -1.48 2.67
C GLN A 32 -14.05 -0.68 1.98
N GLU A 33 -14.39 -0.06 0.85
CA GLU A 33 -13.64 1.06 0.29
C GLU A 33 -14.37 2.37 0.67
N ASN A 34 -13.97 2.99 1.78
CA ASN A 34 -14.51 4.24 2.32
C ASN A 34 -13.68 4.70 3.53
N PRO A 35 -13.31 5.99 3.65
CA PRO A 35 -13.62 7.11 2.73
C PRO A 35 -12.89 7.04 1.39
N ARG A 36 -13.48 7.65 0.36
CA ARG A 36 -12.90 7.81 -0.98
C ARG A 36 -13.13 9.21 -1.52
N THR A 37 -12.09 9.85 -2.04
CA THR A 37 -12.18 11.14 -2.75
C THR A 37 -11.06 11.22 -3.79
N HIS A 38 -11.28 11.94 -4.89
CA HIS A 38 -10.19 12.26 -5.84
C HIS A 38 -9.20 13.31 -5.29
N PHE A 39 -9.29 13.65 -4.00
CA PHE A 39 -8.49 14.70 -3.36
C PHE A 39 -7.50 14.11 -2.35
N LEU A 40 -7.97 13.23 -1.48
CA LEU A 40 -7.17 12.53 -0.47
C LEU A 40 -6.94 11.05 -0.81
N GLY A 41 -7.41 10.58 -1.96
CA GLY A 41 -7.29 9.18 -2.38
C GLY A 41 -8.38 8.29 -1.79
N HIS A 42 -8.31 7.00 -2.12
CA HIS A 42 -9.28 6.00 -1.69
C HIS A 42 -8.68 5.07 -0.65
N THR A 43 -9.51 4.61 0.26
CA THR A 43 -9.07 3.81 1.39
C THR A 43 -9.81 2.50 1.44
N ILE A 44 -9.16 1.47 1.97
CA ILE A 44 -9.73 0.16 2.25
C ILE A 44 -9.66 -0.09 3.75
N THR A 45 -10.76 -0.61 4.31
CA THR A 45 -10.80 -1.15 5.66
C THR A 45 -11.18 -2.63 5.62
N LEU A 46 -10.36 -3.47 6.24
CA LEU A 46 -10.54 -4.91 6.37
C LEU A 46 -10.74 -5.30 7.83
N GLY A 47 -11.76 -6.09 8.14
CA GLY A 47 -11.99 -6.61 9.50
C GLY A 47 -12.72 -5.67 10.46
N ALA A 48 -13.34 -4.60 9.98
CA ALA A 48 -14.26 -3.80 10.80
C ALA A 48 -15.49 -4.63 11.21
N ALA A 49 -15.97 -4.41 12.43
CA ALA A 49 -17.13 -5.13 12.98
C ALA A 49 -18.45 -4.69 12.32
N LYS A 50 -18.48 -3.48 11.77
CA LYS A 50 -19.62 -2.88 11.05
C LYS A 50 -19.10 -2.02 9.90
N SER A 51 -19.99 -1.61 8.99
CA SER A 51 -19.67 -0.56 8.02
C SER A 51 -19.49 0.79 8.73
N HIS A 52 -18.45 1.54 8.37
CA HIS A 52 -18.22 2.89 8.86
C HIS A 52 -18.38 3.92 7.75
N HIS A 53 -19.20 4.92 8.02
CA HIS A 53 -19.46 6.06 7.13
C HIS A 53 -19.73 7.30 7.99
N ASP A 54 -18.90 8.32 7.83
CA ASP A 54 -19.00 9.61 8.54
C ASP A 54 -19.09 10.75 7.51
N PRO A 55 -20.30 11.09 7.05
CA PRO A 55 -20.49 12.14 6.04
C PRO A 55 -20.17 13.54 6.58
N GLU A 56 -20.25 13.75 7.90
CA GLU A 56 -20.00 15.04 8.53
C GLU A 56 -18.50 15.36 8.58
N ASN A 57 -17.66 14.36 8.83
CA ASN A 57 -16.19 14.49 8.87
C ASN A 57 -15.49 13.76 7.74
N TYR A 58 -16.12 13.66 6.56
CA TYR A 58 -15.70 12.79 5.47
C TYR A 58 -14.27 13.05 4.95
N LEU A 59 -13.74 14.28 5.06
CA LEU A 59 -12.35 14.59 4.68
C LEU A 59 -11.33 14.39 5.81
N ILE A 60 -11.77 13.96 6.99
CA ILE A 60 -10.93 13.72 8.16
C ILE A 60 -10.73 12.22 8.32
N TYR A 61 -10.02 11.60 7.37
CA TYR A 61 -9.86 10.14 7.27
C TYR A 61 -9.39 9.50 8.59
N ARG A 62 -8.55 10.23 9.36
CA ARG A 62 -8.11 9.83 10.70
C ARG A 62 -9.27 9.41 11.60
N LEU A 63 -10.38 10.14 11.63
CA LEU A 63 -11.48 9.86 12.58
C LEU A 63 -12.12 8.49 12.30
N LEU A 64 -12.42 8.21 11.03
CA LEU A 64 -12.97 6.92 10.64
C LEU A 64 -11.96 5.78 10.91
N TRP A 65 -10.70 5.98 10.53
CA TRP A 65 -9.66 4.97 10.74
C TRP A 65 -9.37 4.71 12.22
N GLN A 66 -9.51 5.72 13.09
CA GLN A 66 -9.38 5.54 14.54
C GLN A 66 -10.48 4.64 15.09
N GLU A 67 -11.73 4.79 14.62
CA GLU A 67 -12.82 3.92 15.07
C GLU A 67 -12.64 2.48 14.57
N THR A 68 -12.24 2.28 13.31
CA THR A 68 -12.04 0.93 12.77
C THR A 68 -10.87 0.21 13.44
N VAL A 69 -9.78 0.92 13.77
CA VAL A 69 -8.64 0.34 14.51
C VAL A 69 -9.03 -0.12 15.91
N LYS A 70 -9.94 0.57 16.60
CA LYS A 70 -10.47 0.10 17.91
C LYS A 70 -11.20 -1.23 17.80
N GLU A 71 -11.73 -1.56 16.63
CA GLU A 71 -12.39 -2.83 16.33
C GLU A 71 -11.39 -3.93 15.91
N GLY A 72 -10.10 -3.60 15.80
CA GLY A 72 -9.05 -4.51 15.35
C GLY A 72 -8.92 -4.61 13.83
N ALA A 73 -9.57 -3.70 13.09
CA ALA A 73 -9.49 -3.63 11.63
C ALA A 73 -8.10 -3.15 11.15
N LEU A 74 -7.82 -3.40 9.87
CA LEU A 74 -6.69 -2.83 9.15
C LEU A 74 -7.20 -1.78 8.18
N ASN A 75 -6.49 -0.66 8.08
CA ASN A 75 -6.74 0.37 7.08
C ASN A 75 -5.55 0.50 6.13
N GLY A 76 -5.84 0.83 4.88
CA GLY A 76 -4.82 1.12 3.88
C GLY A 76 -5.35 1.98 2.74
N PHE A 77 -4.46 2.46 1.89
CA PHE A 77 -4.85 3.14 0.66
C PHE A 77 -5.00 2.13 -0.48
N ALA A 78 -6.06 2.31 -1.28
CA ALA A 78 -6.24 1.57 -2.53
C ALA A 78 -5.34 2.16 -3.62
N HIS A 79 -5.09 1.37 -4.67
CA HIS A 79 -4.51 1.78 -5.95
C HIS A 79 -3.36 2.81 -5.89
N ALA A 80 -2.46 2.69 -4.90
CA ALA A 80 -1.29 3.55 -4.76
C ALA A 80 -0.21 3.30 -5.82
N ALA A 81 -0.45 2.37 -6.75
CA ALA A 81 0.37 2.15 -7.93
C ALA A 81 0.24 3.27 -8.98
N TRP A 82 -0.76 4.15 -8.85
CA TRP A 82 -0.98 5.21 -9.82
C TRP A 82 0.07 6.33 -9.70
N PRO A 83 0.48 6.94 -10.82
CA PRO A 83 1.46 8.02 -10.79
C PRO A 83 0.98 9.25 -10.01
N HIS A 84 1.96 9.96 -9.44
CA HIS A 84 1.81 11.28 -8.84
C HIS A 84 0.90 12.20 -9.65
N GLY A 85 -0.10 12.78 -8.99
CA GLY A 85 -1.03 13.75 -9.58
C GLY A 85 -2.13 13.16 -10.46
N SER A 86 -2.28 11.83 -10.48
CA SER A 86 -3.44 11.17 -11.08
C SER A 86 -4.70 11.31 -10.21
N LEU A 87 -5.88 11.01 -10.77
CA LEU A 87 -7.16 11.15 -10.06
C LEU A 87 -7.32 10.22 -8.85
N LEU A 88 -6.57 9.12 -8.82
CA LEU A 88 -6.68 8.07 -7.81
C LEU A 88 -5.52 8.10 -6.81
N ASP A 89 -4.55 8.97 -7.06
CA ASP A 89 -3.31 9.07 -6.30
C ASP A 89 -3.52 9.40 -4.80
N PRO A 90 -3.06 8.53 -3.87
CA PRO A 90 -3.31 8.70 -2.45
C PRO A 90 -2.30 9.58 -1.70
N GLU A 91 -1.27 10.16 -2.35
CA GLU A 91 -0.18 10.83 -1.58
C GLU A 91 -0.66 11.96 -0.68
N ASN A 92 -1.67 12.72 -1.10
CA ASN A 92 -2.22 13.79 -0.27
C ASN A 92 -2.81 13.23 1.04
N GLY A 93 -3.62 12.17 0.94
CA GLY A 93 -4.17 11.50 2.11
C GLY A 93 -3.10 10.83 2.95
N MET A 94 -2.15 10.16 2.32
CA MET A 94 -1.01 9.53 2.99
C MET A 94 -0.21 10.55 3.79
N ALA A 95 0.13 11.70 3.21
CA ALA A 95 0.87 12.76 3.89
C ALA A 95 0.12 13.30 5.13
N VAL A 96 -1.20 13.31 5.11
CA VAL A 96 -2.00 13.75 6.26
C VAL A 96 -2.13 12.66 7.33
N VAL A 97 -2.32 11.40 6.93
CA VAL A 97 -2.75 10.33 7.85
C VAL A 97 -1.59 9.52 8.45
N ILE A 98 -0.48 9.34 7.73
CA ILE A 98 0.69 8.57 8.20
C ILE A 98 1.16 8.96 9.61
N PRO A 99 1.26 10.26 9.98
CA PRO A 99 1.67 10.69 11.32
C PRO A 99 0.83 10.17 12.49
N HIS A 100 -0.36 9.63 12.19
CA HIS A 100 -1.27 9.08 13.19
C HIS A 100 -1.07 7.57 13.43
N ASP A 101 -0.20 6.91 12.66
CA ASP A 101 0.10 5.47 12.78
C ASP A 101 -1.15 4.58 12.64
N LEU A 102 -2.03 4.92 11.69
CA LEU A 102 -3.30 4.22 11.43
C LEU A 102 -3.29 3.44 10.11
N MET A 103 -2.21 3.55 9.34
CA MET A 103 -2.04 2.89 8.04
C MET A 103 -1.30 1.57 8.23
N HIS A 104 -1.91 0.47 7.80
CA HIS A 104 -1.41 -0.90 8.00
C HIS A 104 -0.95 -1.55 6.70
N PHE A 105 -1.59 -1.19 5.59
CA PHE A 105 -1.22 -1.69 4.27
C PHE A 105 -1.40 -0.64 3.18
N VAL A 106 -0.93 -0.94 1.98
CA VAL A 106 -1.15 -0.15 0.77
C VAL A 106 -1.17 -1.05 -0.46
N GLU A 107 -2.14 -0.83 -1.34
CA GLU A 107 -2.22 -1.55 -2.61
C GLU A 107 -1.20 -0.99 -3.61
N VAL A 108 -0.06 -1.68 -3.72
CA VAL A 108 1.06 -1.31 -4.60
C VAL A 108 0.98 -1.96 -5.98
N LEU A 109 0.00 -2.83 -6.19
CA LEU A 109 -0.22 -3.57 -7.44
C LEU A 109 -1.72 -3.70 -7.70
N GLN A 110 -2.19 -3.06 -8.77
CA GLN A 110 -3.58 -3.08 -9.23
C GLN A 110 -3.64 -2.63 -10.70
N PHE A 111 -4.61 -3.15 -11.47
CA PHE A 111 -4.80 -2.79 -12.89
C PHE A 111 -3.57 -3.03 -13.78
N ASP A 112 -2.90 -4.17 -13.61
CA ASP A 112 -1.63 -4.54 -14.27
C ASP A 112 -0.51 -3.48 -14.10
N ARG A 113 -0.63 -2.66 -13.05
CA ARG A 113 0.33 -1.59 -12.73
C ARG A 113 0.88 -1.81 -11.35
N SER A 114 2.20 -1.67 -11.24
CA SER A 114 2.87 -1.56 -9.96
C SER A 114 3.45 -0.17 -9.75
N GLY A 115 3.40 0.29 -8.51
CA GLY A 115 4.05 1.52 -8.05
C GLY A 115 4.46 1.33 -6.60
N TYR A 116 5.74 1.52 -6.33
CA TYR A 116 6.37 1.17 -5.04
C TYR A 116 6.94 2.38 -4.31
N GLU A 117 7.04 3.52 -4.99
CA GLU A 117 7.76 4.71 -4.57
C GLU A 117 7.16 5.30 -3.29
N HIS A 118 5.84 5.53 -3.28
CA HIS A 118 5.14 6.02 -2.10
C HIS A 118 5.32 5.06 -0.92
N TRP A 119 5.18 3.76 -1.16
CA TRP A 119 5.31 2.75 -0.13
C TRP A 119 6.74 2.66 0.42
N TYR A 120 7.75 2.73 -0.44
CA TYR A 120 9.16 2.79 -0.04
C TYR A 120 9.47 4.02 0.81
N ASP A 121 8.86 5.16 0.50
CA ASP A 121 8.99 6.37 1.31
C ASP A 121 8.40 6.15 2.70
N VAL A 122 7.21 5.55 2.80
CA VAL A 122 6.59 5.18 4.09
C VAL A 122 7.47 4.23 4.90
N LEU A 123 8.01 3.18 4.27
CA LEU A 123 8.93 2.24 4.93
C LEU A 123 10.20 2.94 5.42
N THR A 124 10.75 3.84 4.61
CA THR A 124 11.98 4.57 4.93
C THR A 124 11.75 5.59 6.04
N LEU A 125 10.57 6.20 6.14
CA LEU A 125 10.16 7.01 7.28
C LEU A 125 10.03 6.19 8.59
N GLY A 126 10.12 4.86 8.51
CA GLY A 126 10.14 3.95 9.65
C GLY A 126 8.80 3.29 9.96
N PHE A 127 7.77 3.53 9.15
CA PHE A 127 6.46 2.92 9.33
C PHE A 127 6.44 1.48 8.82
N ARG A 128 5.66 0.64 9.50
CA ARG A 128 5.51 -0.79 9.17
C ARG A 128 4.20 -0.98 8.41
N VAL A 129 4.27 -0.85 7.08
CA VAL A 129 3.11 -0.95 6.18
C VAL A 129 3.30 -2.11 5.21
N ALA A 130 2.33 -3.02 5.17
CA ALA A 130 2.36 -4.18 4.30
C ALA A 130 2.00 -3.80 2.85
N PRO A 131 2.69 -4.35 1.83
CA PRO A 131 2.23 -4.27 0.46
C PRO A 131 1.07 -5.25 0.26
N THR A 132 0.00 -4.78 -0.36
CA THR A 132 -1.15 -5.57 -0.80
C THR A 132 -1.42 -5.35 -2.28
N ALA A 133 -2.33 -6.14 -2.83
CA ALA A 133 -2.73 -6.07 -4.23
C ALA A 133 -4.17 -6.55 -4.38
N GLY A 134 -4.86 -5.99 -5.36
CA GLY A 134 -6.25 -6.28 -5.63
C GLY A 134 -6.61 -5.90 -7.06
N THR A 135 -7.70 -6.48 -7.54
CA THR A 135 -8.20 -6.25 -8.91
C THR A 135 -9.14 -5.07 -9.01
N ASP A 136 -9.69 -4.63 -7.87
CA ASP A 136 -10.81 -3.68 -7.79
C ASP A 136 -11.94 -4.09 -8.76
N TYR A 137 -12.32 -5.38 -8.73
CA TYR A 137 -13.41 -5.90 -9.54
C TYR A 137 -14.77 -5.40 -9.01
N PRO A 138 -15.70 -4.94 -9.87
CA PRO A 138 -15.66 -4.97 -11.34
C PRO A 138 -15.12 -3.69 -12.00
N CYS A 139 -14.60 -2.72 -11.24
CA CYS A 139 -14.08 -1.45 -11.77
C CYS A 139 -12.94 -1.68 -12.79
N GLY A 140 -12.09 -2.69 -12.55
CA GLY A 140 -11.03 -3.11 -13.48
C GLY A 140 -11.51 -3.78 -14.77
N GLY A 141 -12.82 -3.90 -14.98
CA GLY A 141 -13.43 -4.41 -16.21
C GLY A 141 -13.04 -5.84 -16.52
N GLN A 142 -12.09 -6.01 -17.44
CA GLN A 142 -11.65 -7.31 -17.96
C GLN A 142 -10.78 -8.11 -16.98
N LEU A 143 -10.22 -7.46 -15.96
CA LEU A 143 -9.40 -8.11 -14.96
C LEU A 143 -10.27 -8.92 -14.01
N ILE A 144 -10.19 -10.24 -14.12
CA ILE A 144 -10.98 -11.17 -13.31
C ILE A 144 -10.53 -11.16 -11.85
N PRO A 145 -11.43 -11.44 -10.88
CA PRO A 145 -11.07 -11.52 -9.48
C PRO A 145 -9.84 -12.40 -9.24
N GLY A 146 -8.88 -11.79 -8.54
CA GLY A 146 -7.62 -12.41 -8.22
C GLY A 146 -6.53 -12.29 -9.29
N HIS A 147 -6.68 -11.58 -10.41
CA HIS A 147 -5.56 -11.33 -11.34
C HIS A 147 -4.33 -10.75 -10.61
N GLU A 148 -4.44 -9.53 -10.09
CA GLU A 148 -3.57 -9.01 -9.03
C GLU A 148 -4.02 -9.59 -7.69
N ARG A 149 -3.05 -10.12 -6.94
CA ARG A 149 -3.32 -10.73 -5.65
C ARG A 149 -2.10 -10.59 -4.75
N PHE A 150 -2.34 -10.78 -3.46
CA PHE A 150 -1.25 -10.97 -2.51
C PHE A 150 -1.49 -12.24 -1.71
N TYR A 151 -0.40 -12.85 -1.28
CA TYR A 151 -0.42 -13.97 -0.35
C TYR A 151 0.02 -13.48 1.02
N THR A 152 -0.49 -14.13 2.07
CA THR A 152 0.01 -13.93 3.43
C THR A 152 0.23 -15.25 4.14
N LYS A 153 1.31 -15.36 4.91
CA LYS A 153 1.65 -16.58 5.64
C LYS A 153 0.91 -16.63 6.97
N VAL A 154 -0.04 -17.57 7.10
CA VAL A 154 -0.80 -17.82 8.34
C VAL A 154 -0.24 -19.04 9.07
N GLU A 155 0.07 -18.89 10.36
CA GLU A 155 0.54 -20.00 11.20
C GLU A 155 -0.63 -20.76 11.85
N GLY A 156 -0.62 -22.09 11.69
CA GLY A 156 -1.67 -22.98 12.16
C GLY A 156 -2.98 -22.88 11.35
N PRO A 157 -4.15 -23.20 11.95
CA PRO A 157 -5.42 -23.18 11.22
C PRO A 157 -5.77 -21.80 10.66
N LEU A 158 -6.30 -21.77 9.42
CA LEU A 158 -6.77 -20.56 8.77
C LEU A 158 -8.05 -20.04 9.45
N THR A 159 -7.96 -18.82 9.98
CA THR A 159 -9.11 -18.01 10.41
C THR A 159 -8.92 -16.59 9.90
N TYR A 160 -10.01 -15.85 9.70
CA TYR A 160 -9.92 -14.46 9.21
C TYR A 160 -9.14 -13.55 10.16
N ALA A 161 -9.30 -13.73 11.47
CA ALA A 161 -8.54 -12.97 12.47
C ALA A 161 -7.02 -13.22 12.38
N LYS A 162 -6.60 -14.48 12.18
CA LYS A 162 -5.18 -14.81 11.99
C LYS A 162 -4.66 -14.32 10.65
N TRP A 163 -5.50 -14.35 9.60
CA TRP A 163 -5.15 -13.78 8.30
C TRP A 163 -4.90 -12.28 8.42
N LEU A 164 -5.79 -11.52 9.07
CA LEU A 164 -5.59 -10.09 9.35
C LEU A 164 -4.31 -9.85 10.14
N GLU A 165 -4.02 -10.63 11.18
CA GLU A 165 -2.79 -10.48 11.94
C GLU A 165 -1.53 -10.75 11.10
N SER A 166 -1.55 -11.76 10.24
CA SER A 166 -0.44 -12.01 9.30
C SER A 166 -0.23 -10.85 8.31
N VAL A 167 -1.31 -10.22 7.84
CA VAL A 167 -1.23 -9.01 7.00
C VAL A 167 -0.65 -7.84 7.80
N ARG A 168 -1.14 -7.61 9.03
CA ARG A 168 -0.62 -6.56 9.93
C ARG A 168 0.88 -6.70 10.18
N GLN A 169 1.36 -7.94 10.30
CA GLN A 169 2.77 -8.25 10.49
C GLN A 169 3.62 -8.15 9.21
N GLY A 170 3.02 -7.76 8.07
CA GLY A 170 3.74 -7.65 6.80
C GLY A 170 4.24 -8.99 6.28
N ARG A 171 3.61 -10.11 6.63
CA ARG A 171 3.98 -11.44 6.10
C ARG A 171 3.41 -11.65 4.70
N THR A 172 3.51 -10.64 3.84
CA THR A 172 2.83 -10.59 2.53
C THR A 172 3.79 -10.52 1.36
N PHE A 173 3.35 -11.02 0.20
CA PHE A 173 3.94 -10.64 -1.07
C PHE A 173 2.84 -10.45 -2.11
N VAL A 174 3.05 -9.51 -3.03
CA VAL A 174 2.12 -9.20 -4.13
C VAL A 174 2.60 -9.84 -5.42
N THR A 175 1.67 -10.23 -6.28
CA THR A 175 1.99 -10.91 -7.54
C THR A 175 0.84 -10.88 -8.55
N THR A 176 1.16 -10.98 -9.84
CA THR A 176 0.19 -11.38 -10.88
C THR A 176 0.24 -12.88 -11.22
N GLY A 177 1.20 -13.63 -10.65
CA GLY A 177 1.38 -15.06 -10.91
C GLY A 177 2.59 -15.68 -10.21
N PRO A 178 3.81 -15.14 -10.37
CA PRO A 178 5.02 -15.68 -9.76
C PRO A 178 4.96 -15.80 -8.23
N VAL A 179 5.68 -16.76 -7.68
CA VAL A 179 5.81 -17.00 -6.24
C VAL A 179 7.20 -16.61 -5.77
N ILE A 180 7.28 -15.92 -4.64
CA ILE A 180 8.53 -15.46 -4.04
C ILE A 180 8.82 -16.25 -2.76
N GLU A 181 10.05 -16.73 -2.63
CA GLU A 181 10.65 -17.09 -1.36
C GLU A 181 11.81 -16.14 -1.08
N PHE A 182 11.82 -15.50 0.08
CA PHE A 182 12.85 -14.52 0.44
C PHE A 182 13.18 -14.62 1.93
N ARG A 183 14.47 -14.75 2.25
CA ARG A 183 14.97 -14.86 3.62
C ARG A 183 16.24 -14.07 3.83
N ILE A 184 16.41 -13.59 5.07
CA ILE A 184 17.66 -13.03 5.59
C ILE A 184 17.98 -13.75 6.90
N ASP A 185 19.16 -14.35 7.00
CA ASP A 185 19.58 -15.17 8.14
C ASP A 185 18.53 -16.23 8.55
N GLY A 186 17.85 -16.79 7.56
CA GLY A 186 16.78 -17.77 7.74
C GLY A 186 15.42 -17.20 8.19
N GLN A 187 15.32 -15.91 8.47
CA GLN A 187 14.06 -15.24 8.83
C GLN A 187 13.26 -14.88 7.58
N ASP A 188 11.92 -14.89 7.71
CA ASP A 188 10.97 -14.73 6.62
C ASP A 188 10.51 -13.26 6.45
N ILE A 189 9.82 -12.95 5.36
CA ILE A 189 9.19 -11.64 5.12
C ILE A 189 8.31 -11.17 6.29
N GLY A 190 8.37 -9.87 6.61
CA GLY A 190 7.70 -9.28 7.78
C GLY A 190 8.50 -9.37 9.09
N SER A 191 9.61 -10.11 9.10
CA SER A 191 10.46 -10.23 10.30
C SER A 191 11.35 -9.01 10.54
N GLU A 192 11.82 -8.87 11.78
CA GLU A 192 12.88 -7.93 12.16
C GLU A 192 14.08 -8.68 12.77
N ILE A 193 15.27 -8.36 12.27
CA ILE A 193 16.54 -8.92 12.72
C ILE A 193 17.32 -7.80 13.42
N VAL A 194 17.84 -8.07 14.62
CA VAL A 194 18.63 -7.11 15.39
C VAL A 194 20.09 -7.54 15.39
N LEU A 195 20.99 -6.68 14.91
CA LEU A 195 22.41 -6.99 14.75
C LEU A 195 23.31 -6.01 15.51
N GLU A 196 24.54 -6.46 15.78
CA GLU A 196 25.62 -5.55 16.20
C GLU A 196 26.12 -4.75 14.97
N PRO A 197 26.54 -3.49 15.13
CA PRO A 197 27.10 -2.69 14.04
C PRO A 197 28.30 -3.38 13.35
N GLY A 198 28.32 -3.34 12.01
CA GLY A 198 29.38 -3.96 11.21
C GLY A 198 29.19 -5.46 10.94
N SER A 199 28.07 -6.04 11.37
CA SER A 199 27.67 -7.41 11.01
C SER A 199 27.28 -7.52 9.54
N SER A 200 27.41 -8.74 9.01
CA SER A 200 26.85 -9.12 7.72
C SER A 200 25.63 -10.01 7.91
N VAL A 201 24.72 -9.95 6.93
CA VAL A 201 23.59 -10.86 6.82
C VAL A 201 23.72 -11.71 5.56
N GLU A 202 23.21 -12.93 5.63
CA GLU A 202 23.08 -13.83 4.49
C GLU A 202 21.67 -13.73 3.91
N ILE A 203 21.60 -13.30 2.67
CA ILE A 203 20.37 -13.11 1.90
C ILE A 203 20.24 -14.26 0.92
N ALA A 204 19.08 -14.89 0.89
CA ALA A 204 18.80 -15.96 -0.06
C ALA A 204 17.31 -15.99 -0.43
N GLY A 205 17.02 -16.46 -1.64
CA GLY A 205 15.65 -16.66 -2.06
C GLY A 205 15.52 -17.17 -3.48
N SER A 206 14.28 -17.26 -3.91
CA SER A 206 13.95 -17.67 -5.26
C SER A 206 12.62 -17.09 -5.73
N VAL A 207 12.49 -16.96 -7.05
CA VAL A 207 11.22 -16.67 -7.71
C VAL A 207 10.91 -17.79 -8.69
N THR A 208 9.74 -18.40 -8.55
CA THR A 208 9.21 -19.42 -9.47
C THR A 208 7.98 -18.90 -10.19
N PHE A 209 7.79 -19.33 -11.44
CA PHE A 209 6.68 -18.89 -12.27
C PHE A 209 6.30 -19.96 -13.29
N ASP A 210 5.11 -19.84 -13.87
CA ASP A 210 4.65 -20.72 -14.94
C ASP A 210 5.17 -20.20 -16.29
N PRO A 211 6.05 -20.91 -17.00
CA PRO A 211 6.63 -20.42 -18.26
C PRO A 211 5.62 -20.36 -19.41
N GLU A 212 4.43 -20.96 -19.29
CA GLU A 212 3.35 -20.80 -20.28
C GLU A 212 2.60 -19.47 -20.10
N ARG A 213 2.65 -18.89 -18.90
CA ARG A 213 1.93 -17.66 -18.53
C ARG A 213 2.83 -16.45 -18.34
N ASP A 214 4.05 -16.67 -17.85
CA ASP A 214 4.94 -15.64 -17.36
C ASP A 214 6.35 -15.75 -17.98
N HIS A 215 6.88 -14.61 -18.40
CA HIS A 215 8.28 -14.44 -18.76
C HIS A 215 8.95 -13.45 -17.80
N VAL A 216 9.31 -13.91 -16.59
CA VAL A 216 10.06 -13.11 -15.62
C VAL A 216 11.50 -12.94 -16.09
N SER A 217 11.93 -11.70 -16.33
CA SER A 217 13.24 -11.43 -16.92
C SER A 217 14.37 -11.39 -15.87
N PHE A 218 14.08 -10.81 -14.71
CA PHE A 218 15.03 -10.64 -13.62
C PHE A 218 14.32 -10.43 -12.29
N VAL A 219 15.08 -10.57 -11.21
CA VAL A 219 14.70 -10.14 -9.87
C VAL A 219 15.72 -9.12 -9.35
N GLU A 220 15.25 -8.18 -8.55
CA GLU A 220 16.05 -7.13 -7.93
C GLU A 220 15.97 -7.24 -6.41
N LEU A 221 17.14 -7.13 -5.77
CA LEU A 221 17.21 -6.90 -4.33
C LEU A 221 17.19 -5.38 -4.09
N VAL A 222 16.29 -4.95 -3.22
CA VAL A 222 16.09 -3.54 -2.85
C VAL A 222 16.47 -3.38 -1.39
N GLN A 223 17.31 -2.38 -1.09
CA GLN A 223 17.64 -1.95 0.27
C GLN A 223 17.29 -0.48 0.43
N ASN A 224 16.45 -0.15 1.42
CA ASN A 224 16.04 1.24 1.71
C ASN A 224 15.57 2.01 0.47
N GLY A 225 14.89 1.35 -0.46
CA GLY A 225 14.37 1.96 -1.70
C GLY A 225 15.41 2.18 -2.79
N VAL A 226 16.58 1.52 -2.73
CA VAL A 226 17.59 1.47 -3.79
C VAL A 226 17.78 0.03 -4.24
N VAL A 227 17.83 -0.20 -5.55
CA VAL A 227 18.24 -1.50 -6.11
C VAL A 227 19.73 -1.70 -5.86
N THR A 228 20.09 -2.74 -5.10
CA THR A 228 21.48 -3.07 -4.80
C THR A 228 22.04 -4.16 -5.71
N ASP A 229 21.19 -5.08 -6.15
CA ASP A 229 21.59 -6.22 -6.98
C ASP A 229 20.45 -6.58 -7.94
N ARG A 230 20.84 -7.17 -9.07
CA ARG A 230 19.91 -7.73 -10.06
C ARG A 230 20.39 -9.11 -10.47
N TYR A 231 19.48 -10.07 -10.47
CA TYR A 231 19.73 -11.45 -10.87
C TYR A 231 18.86 -11.78 -12.08
N SER A 232 19.50 -12.05 -13.21
CA SER A 232 18.81 -12.35 -14.46
C SER A 232 18.37 -13.81 -14.52
N ARG A 233 17.26 -14.06 -15.23
CA ARG A 233 16.80 -15.41 -15.55
C ARG A 233 17.84 -16.17 -16.38
N ILE A 234 18.07 -17.44 -16.03
CA ILE A 234 18.78 -18.39 -16.90
C ILE A 234 17.83 -18.86 -18.00
N ALA A 235 18.29 -18.82 -19.26
CA ALA A 235 17.48 -19.21 -20.42
C ALA A 235 16.86 -20.61 -20.24
N GLY A 236 15.55 -20.72 -20.51
CA GLY A 236 14.79 -21.97 -20.35
C GLY A 236 14.39 -22.33 -18.91
N SER A 237 14.92 -21.65 -17.89
CA SER A 237 14.51 -21.87 -16.50
C SER A 237 13.17 -21.21 -16.19
N SER A 238 12.30 -21.82 -15.39
CA SER A 238 11.10 -21.21 -14.79
C SER A 238 11.32 -20.76 -13.34
N ARG A 239 12.59 -20.63 -12.94
CA ARG A 239 13.06 -20.25 -11.61
C ARG A 239 14.25 -19.31 -11.70
N ILE A 240 14.28 -18.32 -10.82
CA ILE A 240 15.43 -17.41 -10.61
C ILE A 240 15.83 -17.54 -9.14
N ASP A 241 16.99 -18.15 -8.89
CA ASP A 241 17.62 -18.21 -7.57
C ASP A 241 18.54 -17.02 -7.35
N PHE A 242 18.59 -16.51 -6.12
CA PHE A 242 19.48 -15.42 -5.76
C PHE A 242 20.04 -15.59 -4.35
N ALA A 243 21.26 -15.13 -4.16
CA ALA A 243 21.93 -15.08 -2.88
C ALA A 243 22.91 -13.91 -2.83
N ALA A 244 23.10 -13.33 -1.64
CA ALA A 244 24.10 -12.31 -1.36
C ALA A 244 24.52 -12.35 0.11
N SER A 245 25.78 -12.01 0.38
CA SER A 245 26.24 -11.64 1.71
C SER A 245 26.35 -10.11 1.76
N ARG A 246 25.70 -9.47 2.72
CA ARG A 246 25.61 -8.01 2.80
C ARG A 246 26.03 -7.52 4.17
N ARG A 247 27.07 -6.69 4.21
CA ARG A 247 27.41 -5.91 5.41
C ARG A 247 26.40 -4.78 5.58
N VAL A 248 25.84 -4.64 6.78
CA VAL A 248 24.82 -3.64 7.10
C VAL A 248 25.43 -2.52 7.93
N GLU A 249 25.52 -1.32 7.33
CA GLU A 249 26.13 -0.13 7.96
C GLU A 249 25.10 0.76 8.67
N GLU A 250 23.83 0.66 8.27
CA GLU A 250 22.71 1.39 8.87
C GLU A 250 21.48 0.50 8.99
N SER A 251 20.61 0.79 9.98
CA SER A 251 19.31 0.11 10.09
C SER A 251 18.56 0.26 8.77
N SER A 252 18.08 -0.86 8.24
CA SER A 252 17.58 -0.95 6.88
C SER A 252 16.33 -1.83 6.79
N TRP A 253 15.62 -1.73 5.67
CA TRP A 253 14.70 -2.74 5.20
C TRP A 253 15.18 -3.29 3.85
N PHE A 254 14.95 -4.58 3.63
CA PHE A 254 15.29 -5.28 2.40
C PHE A 254 14.04 -5.90 1.80
N ALA A 255 13.89 -5.84 0.49
CA ALA A 255 12.79 -6.49 -0.22
C ALA A 255 13.24 -6.99 -1.59
N VAL A 256 12.46 -7.87 -2.19
CA VAL A 256 12.71 -8.42 -3.53
C VAL A 256 11.56 -8.05 -4.45
N ARG A 257 11.88 -7.59 -5.66
CA ARG A 257 10.90 -7.33 -6.72
C ARG A 257 11.32 -7.95 -8.03
N GLY A 258 10.37 -8.16 -8.92
CA GLY A 258 10.64 -8.72 -10.24
C GLY A 258 9.63 -8.25 -11.26
N TYR A 259 10.08 -8.24 -12.52
CA TYR A 259 9.30 -7.79 -13.66
C TYR A 259 9.45 -8.77 -14.82
N GLY A 260 8.40 -8.87 -15.61
CA GLY A 260 8.35 -9.73 -16.77
C GLY A 260 7.21 -9.37 -17.70
N ILE A 261 7.00 -10.24 -18.69
CA ILE A 261 5.91 -10.13 -19.65
C ILE A 261 4.93 -11.26 -19.38
N ARG A 262 3.64 -10.94 -19.36
CA ARG A 262 2.54 -11.90 -19.30
C ARG A 262 2.27 -12.40 -20.73
N LEU A 263 2.20 -13.72 -20.92
CA LEU A 263 2.19 -14.35 -22.25
C LEU A 263 0.78 -14.76 -22.72
N ASP A 264 -0.14 -14.97 -21.78
CA ASP A 264 -1.47 -15.55 -21.99
C ASP A 264 -2.60 -14.51 -22.00
N GLU A 265 -2.28 -13.20 -21.99
CA GLU A 265 -3.24 -12.12 -21.88
C GLU A 265 -3.00 -10.99 -22.90
N ASN A 266 -4.04 -10.19 -23.17
CA ASN A 266 -3.95 -9.03 -24.04
C ASN A 266 -3.64 -7.76 -23.22
N ALA A 267 -2.79 -6.87 -23.76
CA ALA A 267 -2.44 -5.59 -23.12
C ALA A 267 -3.64 -4.63 -22.93
N PHE A 268 -4.66 -4.76 -23.78
CA PHE A 268 -5.74 -3.80 -23.88
C PHE A 268 -6.91 -4.17 -22.95
N ALA A 269 -7.11 -3.37 -21.91
CA ALA A 269 -8.26 -3.42 -21.04
C ALA A 269 -9.34 -2.42 -21.51
N ASP A 270 -10.59 -2.69 -21.12
CA ASP A 270 -11.72 -1.77 -21.24
C ASP A 270 -12.22 -1.46 -19.81
N PRO A 271 -12.25 -0.19 -19.37
CA PRO A 271 -11.89 1.03 -20.11
C PRO A 271 -10.39 1.21 -20.37
N ILE A 272 -10.07 1.89 -21.48
CA ILE A 272 -8.69 2.08 -21.98
C ILE A 272 -7.75 2.76 -20.96
N MET A 273 -8.31 3.52 -20.01
CA MET A 273 -7.54 4.13 -18.93
C MET A 273 -6.84 3.10 -18.03
N PHE A 274 -7.33 1.86 -17.98
CA PHE A 274 -6.72 0.75 -17.25
C PHE A 274 -5.81 -0.13 -18.10
N SER A 275 -5.73 0.09 -19.43
CA SER A 275 -4.82 -0.66 -20.30
C SER A 275 -3.36 -0.43 -19.92
N SER A 276 -2.56 -1.47 -19.93
CA SER A 276 -1.10 -1.38 -20.00
C SER A 276 -0.66 -1.33 -21.47
N LEU A 277 0.53 -0.80 -21.76
CA LEU A 277 1.06 -0.82 -23.14
C LEU A 277 1.55 -2.22 -23.54
N GLU A 278 1.90 -3.05 -22.56
CA GLU A 278 2.24 -4.47 -22.67
C GLU A 278 1.77 -5.16 -21.39
N PRO A 279 1.20 -6.38 -21.44
CA PRO A 279 0.73 -7.08 -20.26
C PRO A 279 1.95 -7.54 -19.45
N THR A 280 1.96 -7.21 -18.17
CA THR A 280 3.18 -7.29 -17.36
C THR A 280 3.08 -8.28 -16.21
N THR A 281 4.15 -9.03 -16.02
CA THR A 281 4.32 -9.85 -14.83
C THR A 281 4.96 -9.00 -13.74
N HIS A 282 4.29 -8.88 -12.60
CA HIS A 282 4.79 -8.14 -11.44
C HIS A 282 4.86 -9.05 -10.22
N LEU A 283 5.86 -8.82 -9.39
CA LEU A 283 5.98 -9.43 -8.07
C LEU A 283 6.79 -8.53 -7.12
N HIS A 284 6.39 -8.48 -5.86
CA HIS A 284 7.14 -7.77 -4.82
C HIS A 284 6.91 -8.38 -3.44
N SER A 285 7.98 -8.63 -2.69
CA SER A 285 7.90 -9.11 -1.30
C SER A 285 7.61 -7.96 -0.33
N ALA A 286 6.96 -8.21 0.79
CA ALA A 286 7.10 -7.33 1.94
C ALA A 286 8.56 -7.28 2.43
N PRO A 287 8.94 -6.23 3.18
CA PRO A 287 10.30 -6.09 3.67
C PRO A 287 10.64 -7.11 4.76
N ILE A 288 11.93 -7.45 4.83
CA ILE A 288 12.59 -7.93 6.04
C ILE A 288 13.37 -6.75 6.62
N TYR A 289 13.17 -6.46 7.88
CA TYR A 289 13.81 -5.33 8.56
C TYR A 289 15.07 -5.77 9.28
N VAL A 290 16.11 -4.94 9.23
CA VAL A 290 17.38 -5.16 9.91
C VAL A 290 17.70 -3.92 10.73
N SER A 291 17.67 -4.05 12.06
CA SER A 291 17.95 -2.97 13.00
C SER A 291 19.34 -3.16 13.61
N LEU A 292 20.15 -2.09 13.63
CA LEU A 292 21.46 -2.12 14.26
C LEU A 292 21.37 -1.59 15.70
N LYS A 293 21.91 -2.32 16.67
CA LYS A 293 21.98 -1.86 18.07
C LYS A 293 22.78 -0.57 18.19
N ASP A 294 22.33 0.32 19.08
CA ASP A 294 22.96 1.62 19.36
C ASP A 294 23.17 2.52 18.13
N ARG A 295 22.45 2.25 17.03
CA ARG A 295 22.42 3.06 15.83
C ARG A 295 21.04 3.66 15.62
N PRO A 296 20.93 4.75 14.84
CA PRO A 296 19.63 5.31 14.48
C PRO A 296 18.70 4.25 13.86
N ALA A 297 17.43 4.28 14.25
CA ALA A 297 16.38 3.53 13.58
C ALA A 297 16.22 4.00 12.12
N ILE A 298 15.57 3.19 11.28
CA ILE A 298 15.34 3.46 9.85
C ILE A 298 14.83 4.89 9.64
N GLY A 299 13.75 5.28 10.33
CA GLY A 299 13.12 6.60 10.24
C GLY A 299 13.96 7.79 10.74
N LYS A 300 15.19 7.56 11.21
CA LYS A 300 16.15 8.60 11.63
C LYS A 300 17.36 8.71 10.69
N SER A 301 17.36 7.97 9.58
CA SER A 301 18.41 8.02 8.55
C SER A 301 18.44 9.36 7.80
N ALA A 302 19.52 9.65 7.09
CA ALA A 302 19.62 10.87 6.26
C ALA A 302 18.53 10.90 5.18
N ARG A 303 18.27 9.76 4.52
CA ARG A 303 17.21 9.59 3.53
C ARG A 303 15.82 9.87 4.12
N SER A 304 15.57 9.44 5.35
CA SER A 304 14.30 9.75 6.04
C SER A 304 14.07 11.25 6.19
N ARG A 305 15.12 12.02 6.46
CA ARG A 305 15.02 13.49 6.58
C ARG A 305 14.69 14.13 5.23
N GLU A 306 15.26 13.61 4.15
CA GLU A 306 14.98 14.08 2.78
C GLU A 306 13.52 13.79 2.40
N ILE A 307 13.04 12.56 2.66
CA ILE A 307 11.65 12.19 2.43
C ILE A 307 10.72 13.04 3.30
N ALA A 308 11.04 13.27 4.58
CA ALA A 308 10.25 14.13 5.45
C ALA A 308 10.14 15.57 4.90
N ARG A 309 11.18 16.10 4.24
CA ARG A 309 11.10 17.40 3.55
C ARG A 309 10.19 17.37 2.33
N ALA A 310 10.19 16.28 1.56
CA ALA A 310 9.25 16.11 0.44
C ALA A 310 7.78 16.09 0.94
N PHE A 311 7.51 15.37 2.04
CA PHE A 311 6.21 15.37 2.69
C PHE A 311 5.82 16.77 3.22
N LEU A 312 6.76 17.54 3.79
CA LEU A 312 6.51 18.93 4.18
C LEU A 312 6.13 19.82 2.99
N SER A 313 6.84 19.71 1.87
CA SER A 313 6.51 20.46 0.65
C SER A 313 5.11 20.11 0.15
N ARG A 314 4.73 18.83 0.23
CA ARG A 314 3.38 18.39 -0.13
C ARG A 314 2.30 19.01 0.78
N LEU A 315 2.54 19.05 2.09
CA LEU A 315 1.64 19.69 3.04
C LEU A 315 1.56 21.21 2.84
N ASP A 316 2.66 21.86 2.42
CA ASP A 316 2.65 23.27 2.02
C ASP A 316 1.73 23.53 0.83
N ASP A 317 1.81 22.68 -0.19
CA ASP A 317 0.98 22.83 -1.38
C ASP A 317 -0.50 22.54 -1.08
N LEU A 318 -0.78 21.54 -0.24
CA LEU A 318 -2.14 21.29 0.26
C LEU A 318 -2.70 22.47 1.06
N GLU A 319 -1.91 23.09 1.93
CA GLU A 319 -2.34 24.27 2.71
C GLU A 319 -2.63 25.47 1.79
N LYS A 320 -1.83 25.68 0.74
CA LYS A 320 -2.10 26.72 -0.28
C LYS A 320 -3.38 26.43 -1.05
N LEU A 321 -3.61 25.19 -1.49
CA LEU A 321 -4.85 24.79 -2.17
C LEU A 321 -6.08 25.02 -1.27
N LEU A 322 -5.92 24.74 0.03
CA LEU A 322 -6.94 24.98 1.04
C LEU A 322 -6.97 26.42 1.54
N ALA A 323 -6.25 27.39 0.96
CA ALA A 323 -6.32 28.79 1.39
C ALA A 323 -7.72 29.39 1.14
N GLU A 324 -8.08 30.46 1.85
CA GLU A 324 -9.46 31.00 1.82
C GLU A 324 -9.81 31.56 0.44
N GLU A 325 -8.84 32.23 -0.18
CA GLU A 325 -8.91 32.76 -1.53
C GLU A 325 -9.12 31.67 -2.62
N ASN A 326 -8.70 30.44 -2.33
CA ASN A 326 -8.79 29.31 -3.26
C ASN A 326 -9.99 28.38 -2.96
N ALA A 327 -10.63 28.53 -1.80
CA ALA A 327 -11.60 27.58 -1.29
C ALA A 327 -12.81 27.40 -2.23
N GLU A 328 -13.32 28.49 -2.80
CA GLU A 328 -14.48 28.45 -3.69
C GLU A 328 -14.16 27.74 -5.01
N PHE A 329 -13.00 28.08 -5.62
CA PHE A 329 -12.54 27.43 -6.85
C PHE A 329 -12.27 25.94 -6.64
N LEU A 330 -11.58 25.59 -5.54
CA LEU A 330 -11.29 24.20 -5.21
C LEU A 330 -12.60 23.43 -4.98
N ALA A 331 -13.55 23.98 -4.22
CA ALA A 331 -14.84 23.32 -3.99
C ALA A 331 -15.57 23.03 -5.30
N GLN A 332 -15.60 23.99 -6.23
CA GLN A 332 -16.20 23.79 -7.55
C GLN A 332 -15.48 22.70 -8.36
N SER A 333 -14.15 22.64 -8.30
CA SER A 333 -13.37 21.59 -8.97
C SER A 333 -13.65 20.20 -8.37
N LEU A 334 -13.84 20.13 -7.05
CA LEU A 334 -14.09 18.87 -6.36
C LEU A 334 -15.52 18.36 -6.54
N GLU A 335 -16.45 19.25 -6.89
CA GLU A 335 -17.84 18.90 -7.26
C GLU A 335 -17.98 18.29 -8.65
N SER A 336 -16.89 18.17 -9.42
CA SER A 336 -16.89 17.55 -10.74
C SER A 336 -17.62 16.19 -10.70
N PRO A 337 -18.56 15.90 -11.63
CA PRO A 337 -19.59 14.86 -11.48
C PRO A 337 -19.07 13.43 -11.69
N ASN A 338 -18.09 13.02 -10.88
CA ASN A 338 -17.52 11.68 -10.85
C ASN A 338 -17.94 10.95 -9.56
N LEU A 339 -17.70 9.64 -9.50
CA LEU A 339 -18.07 8.83 -8.33
C LEU A 339 -17.38 9.28 -7.03
N ASP A 340 -16.23 9.96 -7.15
CA ASP A 340 -15.36 10.33 -6.03
C ASP A 340 -15.44 11.82 -5.67
N ALA A 341 -16.50 12.50 -6.14
CA ALA A 341 -16.71 13.93 -5.95
C ALA A 341 -16.89 14.31 -4.47
N VAL A 342 -16.39 15.49 -4.11
CA VAL A 342 -16.63 16.10 -2.81
C VAL A 342 -17.62 17.25 -2.97
N PRO A 343 -18.87 17.12 -2.47
CA PRO A 343 -19.84 18.20 -2.46
C PRO A 343 -19.24 19.46 -1.80
N LYS A 344 -19.52 20.63 -2.38
CA LYS A 344 -19.00 21.91 -1.91
C LYS A 344 -19.29 22.14 -0.44
N GLU A 345 -20.52 21.87 0.00
CA GLU A 345 -20.90 22.01 1.41
C GLU A 345 -20.06 21.12 2.33
N THR A 346 -19.88 19.84 1.98
CA THR A 346 -19.02 18.93 2.74
C THR A 346 -17.59 19.45 2.80
N PHE A 347 -17.03 19.88 1.65
CA PHE A 347 -15.69 20.46 1.59
C PHE A 347 -15.56 21.68 2.50
N LEU A 348 -16.46 22.66 2.38
CA LEU A 348 -16.42 23.89 3.18
C LEU A 348 -16.55 23.60 4.69
N ASN A 349 -17.43 22.68 5.08
CA ASN A 349 -17.61 22.26 6.47
C ASN A 349 -16.38 21.53 7.04
N ASN A 350 -15.68 20.76 6.20
CA ASN A 350 -14.53 19.96 6.63
C ASN A 350 -13.20 20.72 6.55
N ARG A 351 -13.09 21.75 5.69
CA ARG A 351 -11.86 22.47 5.36
C ARG A 351 -11.08 22.92 6.59
N ALA A 352 -11.75 23.53 7.56
CA ALA A 352 -11.09 24.03 8.77
C ALA A 352 -10.50 22.91 9.63
N ASN A 353 -11.14 21.74 9.68
CA ASN A 353 -10.62 20.58 10.40
C ASN A 353 -9.51 19.88 9.60
N LEU A 354 -9.62 19.81 8.27
CA LEU A 354 -8.54 19.28 7.43
C LEU A 354 -7.26 20.11 7.56
N LEU A 355 -7.36 21.43 7.62
CA LEU A 355 -6.22 22.31 7.92
C LEU A 355 -5.60 22.02 9.30
N LYS A 356 -6.37 21.56 10.29
CA LYS A 356 -5.82 21.13 11.59
C LYS A 356 -5.04 19.83 11.46
N GLU A 357 -5.55 18.85 10.70
CA GLU A 357 -4.85 17.60 10.41
C GLU A 357 -3.51 17.87 9.72
N ILE A 358 -3.50 18.73 8.69
CA ILE A 358 -2.28 19.15 7.98
C ILE A 358 -1.26 19.78 8.94
N ARG A 359 -1.70 20.60 9.90
CA ARG A 359 -0.79 21.19 10.91
C ARG A 359 -0.21 20.15 11.86
N VAL A 360 -0.97 19.09 12.20
CA VAL A 360 -0.46 17.97 13.00
C VAL A 360 0.61 17.22 12.21
N ALA A 361 0.30 16.86 10.96
CA ALA A 361 1.24 16.18 10.07
C ALA A 361 2.52 16.98 9.83
N ARG A 362 2.39 18.30 9.63
CA ARG A 362 3.52 19.21 9.47
C ARG A 362 4.46 19.20 10.68
N ARG A 363 3.92 19.24 11.91
CA ARG A 363 4.75 19.18 13.12
C ARG A 363 5.52 17.87 13.20
N PHE A 364 4.87 16.77 12.85
CA PHE A 364 5.50 15.45 12.80
C PHE A 364 6.68 15.42 11.83
N PHE A 365 6.46 15.75 10.54
CA PHE A 365 7.54 15.70 9.55
C PHE A 365 8.63 16.75 9.79
N LYS A 366 8.30 17.91 10.35
CA LYS A 366 9.30 18.89 10.76
C LYS A 366 10.28 18.30 11.78
N SER A 367 9.75 17.62 12.81
CA SER A 367 10.58 16.94 13.82
C SER A 367 11.45 15.81 13.27
N MET A 368 11.06 15.20 12.15
CA MET A 368 11.86 14.19 11.45
C MET A 368 12.91 14.78 10.51
N SER A 369 12.66 15.98 9.97
CA SER A 369 13.50 16.61 8.94
C SER A 369 14.71 17.38 9.51
N GLU A 370 14.62 17.76 10.79
CA GLU A 370 15.67 18.37 11.62
C GLU A 370 16.65 17.28 12.10
#